data_AF-A0A366KYL2-F1
#
_entry.id   AF-A0A366KYL2-F1
#
_cell.length_a   1.000
_cell.length_b   1.000
_cell.length_c   1.000
_cell.angle_alpha   90.00
_cell.angle_beta   90.00
_cell.angle_gamma   90.00
#
_symmetry.space_group_name_H-M   'P 1'
#
loop_
_entity.id
_entity.type
_entity.pdbx_description
1 polymer ?
#
loop_
_entity_poly.entity_id
_entity_poly.type
_entity_poly.pdbx_seq_one_letter_code
_entity_poly.pdbx_strand_id
1 'polypeptide(L)'
;MKINNFKLWLFILTSIVFFIFTIITLITCAAVEEGTDGNSSTIRAIAKLYNIFRFPTHTLLFRFMNGPIFVIGLLFNSLFYGFLTERIVFLLRNRKLT
;
A
#
# COMPACT_ATOMS: atom_id res chain seq x y z
N MET A 1 6.95 27.12 14.59
CA MET A 1 6.74 27.33 13.14
C MET A 1 5.62 26.39 12.68
N LYS A 2 4.40 26.90 12.47
CA LYS A 2 3.22 26.10 12.08
C LYS A 2 2.75 26.55 10.71
N ILE A 3 3.09 25.78 9.67
CA ILE A 3 2.29 25.69 8.44
C ILE A 3 2.32 24.22 8.03
N ASN A 4 1.46 23.43 8.66
CA ASN A 4 1.25 22.04 8.30
C ASN A 4 0.11 22.00 7.27
N ASN A 5 0.41 22.35 6.01
CA ASN A 5 -0.57 22.31 4.92
C ASN A 5 -0.75 20.86 4.46
N PHE A 6 -1.37 20.04 5.32
CA PHE A 6 -1.74 18.67 4.96
C PHE A 6 -2.69 18.69 3.77
N LYS A 7 -2.27 18.13 2.65
CA LYS A 7 -3.11 18.07 1.45
C LYS A 7 -4.04 16.86 1.53
N LEU A 8 -5.20 17.03 2.15
CA LEU A 8 -6.20 15.96 2.32
C LEU A 8 -6.56 15.27 0.99
N TRP A 9 -6.74 16.05 -0.09
CA TRP A 9 -7.00 15.49 -1.42
C TRP A 9 -5.88 14.54 -1.90
N LEU A 10 -4.61 14.95 -1.75
CA LEU A 10 -3.46 14.13 -2.16
C LEU A 10 -3.40 12.85 -1.32
N PHE A 11 -3.64 12.95 -0.02
CA PHE A 11 -3.72 11.81 0.89
C PHE A 11 -4.80 10.81 0.48
N ILE A 12 -6.03 11.27 0.21
CA ILE A 12 -7.15 10.41 -0.19
C ILE A 12 -6.83 9.74 -1.54
N LEU A 13 -6.39 10.52 -2.53
CA LEU A 13 -6.08 10.01 -3.87
C LEU A 13 -4.99 8.93 -3.81
N THR A 14 -3.89 9.21 -3.10
CA THR A 14 -2.78 8.26 -2.97
C THR A 14 -3.19 7.02 -2.19
N SER A 15 -3.98 7.16 -1.12
CA SER A 15 -4.52 6.02 -0.35
C SER A 15 -5.37 5.10 -1.23
N ILE A 16 -6.24 5.65 -2.08
CA ILE A 16 -7.06 4.86 -3.02
C ILE A 16 -6.17 4.13 -4.02
N VAL A 17 -5.17 4.82 -4.59
CA VAL A 17 -4.22 4.23 -5.54
C VAL A 17 -3.48 3.05 -4.88
N PHE A 18 -2.90 3.25 -3.70
CA PHE A 18 -2.22 2.17 -2.97
C PHE A 18 -3.17 1.02 -2.62
N PHE A 19 -4.41 1.30 -2.25
CA PHE A 19 -5.39 0.26 -1.96
C PHE A 19 -5.70 -0.60 -3.19
N ILE A 20 -5.96 0.03 -4.34
CA ILE A 20 -6.20 -0.70 -5.61
C ILE A 20 -5.00 -1.57 -5.97
N PHE A 21 -3.77 -1.03 -5.92
CA PHE A 21 -2.55 -1.81 -6.18
C PHE A 21 -2.38 -2.96 -5.20
N THR A 22 -2.72 -2.76 -3.93
CA THR A 22 -2.67 -3.80 -2.90
C THR A 22 -3.64 -4.94 -3.21
N ILE A 23 -4.86 -4.64 -3.66
CA ILE A 23 -5.84 -5.66 -4.04
C ILE A 23 -5.40 -6.43 -5.30
N ILE A 24 -4.90 -5.73 -6.32
CA ILE A 24 -4.38 -6.39 -7.55
C ILE A 24 -3.24 -7.34 -7.20
N THR A 25 -2.27 -6.87 -6.42
CA THR A 25 -1.11 -7.69 -6.03
C THR A 25 -1.50 -8.84 -5.10
N LEU A 26 -2.50 -8.65 -4.23
CA LEU A 26 -3.08 -9.72 -3.40
C LEU A 26 -3.68 -10.84 -4.27
N ILE A 27 -4.56 -10.50 -5.21
CA ILE A 27 -5.20 -11.48 -6.11
C ILE A 27 -4.13 -12.23 -6.92
N THR A 28 -3.14 -11.49 -7.41
CA THR A 28 -2.00 -12.08 -8.14
C THR A 28 -1.20 -13.04 -7.25
N CYS A 29 -0.96 -12.67 -5.99
CA CYS A 29 -0.28 -13.54 -5.02
C CYS A 29 -1.06 -14.82 -4.76
N ALA A 30 -2.38 -14.72 -4.55
CA ALA A 30 -3.25 -15.87 -4.37
C ALA A 30 -3.22 -16.80 -5.59
N ALA A 31 -3.28 -16.25 -6.81
CA ALA A 31 -3.20 -17.05 -8.04
C ALA A 31 -1.86 -17.80 -8.18
N VAL A 32 -0.75 -17.20 -7.77
CA VAL A 32 0.57 -17.85 -7.76
C VAL A 32 0.63 -18.95 -6.70
N GLU A 33 0.05 -18.73 -5.51
CA GLU A 33 0.00 -19.72 -4.43
C GLU A 33 -0.88 -20.93 -4.78
N GLU A 34 -1.99 -20.70 -5.49
CA GLU A 34 -2.87 -21.76 -6.00
C GLU A 34 -2.32 -22.47 -7.26
N GLY A 35 -1.25 -21.94 -7.86
CA GLY A 35 -0.67 -22.48 -9.10
C GLY A 35 -1.51 -22.21 -10.35
N THR A 36 -2.41 -21.23 -10.32
CA THR A 36 -3.29 -20.83 -11.42
C THR A 36 -2.71 -19.69 -12.27
N ASP A 37 -1.45 -19.30 -12.03
CA ASP A 37 -0.74 -18.20 -12.68
C ASP A 37 -0.27 -18.48 -14.12
N GLY A 38 -0.55 -19.68 -14.65
CA GLY A 38 -0.09 -20.10 -15.97
C GLY A 38 1.44 -20.12 -16.11
N ASN A 39 2.17 -20.20 -14.99
CA ASN A 39 3.64 -20.16 -14.93
C ASN A 39 4.27 -18.90 -15.57
N SER A 40 3.55 -17.78 -15.59
CA SER A 40 4.03 -16.51 -16.16
C SER A 40 5.02 -15.80 -15.23
N SER A 41 6.24 -15.53 -15.73
CA SER A 41 7.28 -14.81 -14.97
C SER A 41 6.84 -13.42 -14.53
N THR A 42 6.04 -12.73 -15.34
CA THR A 42 5.52 -11.39 -15.05
C THR A 42 4.51 -11.43 -13.89
N ILE A 43 3.60 -12.41 -13.89
CA ILE A 43 2.61 -12.59 -12.82
C ILE A 43 3.33 -12.87 -11.49
N ARG A 44 4.35 -13.73 -11.51
CA ARG A 44 5.18 -14.01 -10.32
C ARG A 44 5.94 -12.79 -9.81
N ALA A 45 6.41 -11.92 -10.70
CA ALA A 45 7.04 -10.67 -10.30
C ALA A 45 6.04 -9.72 -9.62
N ILE A 46 4.82 -9.59 -10.18
CA ILE A 46 3.74 -8.77 -9.59
C ILE A 46 3.31 -9.35 -8.23
N ALA A 47 3.19 -10.67 -8.11
CA ALA A 47 2.87 -11.33 -6.84
C ALA A 47 3.88 -10.99 -5.74
N LYS A 48 5.18 -10.91 -6.07
CA LYS A 48 6.21 -10.49 -5.11
C LYS A 48 6.02 -9.07 -4.59
N LEU A 49 5.41 -8.16 -5.37
CA LEU A 49 5.11 -6.80 -4.93
C LEU A 49 4.09 -6.78 -3.77
N TYR A 50 3.24 -7.79 -3.65
CA TYR A 50 2.32 -7.90 -2.52
C TYR A 50 3.06 -7.90 -1.18
N ASN A 51 4.27 -8.50 -1.11
CA ASN A 51 5.09 -8.48 0.10
C ASN A 51 5.50 -7.07 0.52
N ILE A 52 5.63 -6.14 -0.44
CA ILE A 52 5.92 -4.73 -0.17
C ILE A 52 4.62 -4.02 0.25
N PHE A 53 3.54 -4.21 -0.51
CA PHE A 53 2.26 -3.56 -0.27
C PHE A 53 1.53 -4.04 0.98
N ARG A 54 1.92 -5.18 1.58
CA ARG A 54 1.37 -5.65 2.87
C ARG A 54 2.16 -5.13 4.08
N PHE A 55 3.39 -4.65 3.89
CA PHE A 55 4.20 -4.06 4.96
C PHE A 55 3.77 -2.62 5.25
N PRO A 56 3.80 -2.13 6.50
CA PRO A 56 4.14 -2.87 7.72
C PRO A 56 2.97 -3.63 8.35
N THR A 57 1.72 -3.24 8.07
CA THR A 57 0.57 -3.62 8.90
C THR A 57 0.34 -5.13 8.91
N HIS A 58 0.36 -5.77 7.74
CA HIS A 58 0.19 -7.23 7.61
C HIS A 58 1.46 -8.02 7.86
N THR A 59 2.62 -7.38 7.99
CA THR A 59 3.85 -8.08 8.37
C THR A 59 3.98 -8.13 9.89
N LEU A 60 3.68 -7.03 10.58
CA LEU A 60 3.83 -6.91 12.03
C LEU A 60 2.62 -7.45 12.79
N LEU A 61 1.41 -7.26 12.26
CA LEU A 61 0.16 -7.59 12.96
C LEU A 61 -0.56 -8.82 12.39
N PHE A 62 0.08 -9.58 11.50
CA PHE A 62 -0.55 -10.72 10.80
C PHE A 62 -1.28 -11.68 11.75
N ARG A 63 -0.66 -11.99 12.90
CA ARG A 63 -1.22 -12.91 13.91
C ARG A 63 -2.57 -12.49 14.46
N PHE A 64 -2.89 -11.20 14.39
CA PHE A 64 -4.14 -10.63 14.87
C PHE A 64 -5.15 -10.37 13.74
N MET A 65 -4.76 -10.59 12.49
CA MET A 65 -5.52 -10.21 11.29
C MET A 65 -6.25 -11.40 10.67
N ASN A 66 -7.22 -11.95 11.42
CA ASN A 66 -8.09 -13.03 10.92
C ASN A 66 -9.43 -12.48 10.42
N GLY A 67 -9.97 -13.08 9.35
CA GLY A 67 -11.29 -12.75 8.82
C GLY A 67 -11.42 -11.29 8.36
N PRO A 68 -12.47 -10.54 8.76
CA PRO A 68 -12.68 -9.15 8.35
C PRO A 68 -11.51 -8.21 8.72
N ILE A 69 -10.77 -8.55 9.78
CA ILE A 69 -9.62 -7.75 10.26
C ILE A 69 -8.50 -7.75 9.22
N PHE A 70 -8.40 -8.78 8.38
CA PHE A 70 -7.45 -8.83 7.26
C PHE A 70 -7.64 -7.65 6.30
N VAL A 71 -8.88 -7.42 5.85
CA VAL A 71 -9.20 -6.33 4.91
C VAL A 71 -9.00 -4.97 5.56
N ILE A 72 -9.39 -4.83 6.84
CA ILE A 72 -9.15 -3.62 7.63
C ILE A 72 -7.64 -3.32 7.71
N GLY A 73 -6.81 -4.34 7.91
CA GLY A 73 -5.37 -4.21 7.90
C GLY A 73 -4.81 -3.68 6.58
N LEU A 74 -5.36 -4.12 5.43
CA LEU A 74 -4.93 -3.62 4.10
C LEU A 74 -5.35 -2.17 3.90
N LEU A 75 -6.55 -1.81 4.38
CA LEU A 75 -7.04 -0.43 4.35
C LEU A 75 -6.11 0.48 5.17
N PHE A 76 -5.80 0.12 6.41
CA PHE A 76 -4.86 0.88 7.24
C PHE A 76 -3.47 0.97 6.61
N ASN A 77 -3.00 -0.10 5.99
CA ASN A 77 -1.72 -0.08 5.29
C ASN A 77 -1.71 0.91 4.12
N SER A 78 -2.82 0.99 3.38
CA SER A 78 -2.99 1.92 2.27
C SER A 78 -3.07 3.37 2.74
N LEU A 79 -3.78 3.63 3.86
CA LEU A 79 -3.80 4.94 4.51
C LEU A 79 -2.39 5.35 4.99
N PHE A 80 -1.61 4.41 5.53
CA PHE A 80 -0.23 4.66 5.93
C PHE A 80 0.63 5.09 4.72
N TYR A 81 0.55 4.38 3.60
CA TYR A 81 1.27 4.76 2.37
C TYR A 81 0.78 6.10 1.79
N GLY A 82 -0.51 6.39 1.83
CA GLY A 82 -1.04 7.69 1.43
C GLY A 82 -0.50 8.82 2.31
N PHE A 83 -0.42 8.61 3.62
CA PHE A 83 0.16 9.57 4.56
C PHE A 83 1.64 9.80 4.29
N LEU A 84 2.43 8.73 4.14
CA LEU A 84 3.85 8.84 3.82
C LEU A 84 4.08 9.61 2.51
N THR A 85 3.28 9.32 1.48
CA THR A 85 3.37 10.00 0.19
C THR A 85 3.10 11.49 0.33
N GLU A 86 2.05 11.87 1.07
CA GLU A 86 1.74 13.27 1.34
C GLU A 86 2.91 13.97 2.06
N ARG A 87 3.52 13.31 3.06
CA ARG A 87 4.67 13.84 3.78
C ARG A 87 5.90 14.01 2.90
N ILE A 88 6.22 13.03 2.06
CA ILE A 88 7.34 13.09 1.13
C ILE A 88 7.14 14.25 0.14
N VAL A 89 5.96 14.37 -0.45
CA VAL A 89 5.64 15.45 -1.38
C VAL A 89 5.72 16.82 -0.70
N PHE A 90 5.23 16.93 0.54
CA PHE A 90 5.36 18.15 1.34
C PHE A 90 6.82 18.55 1.56
N LEU A 91 7.67 17.60 1.96
CA LEU A 91 9.10 17.85 2.20
C LEU A 91 9.85 18.23 0.91
N LEU A 92 9.59 17.53 -0.20
CA LEU A 92 10.21 17.83 -1.49
C LEU A 92 9.79 19.20 -2.04
N ARG A 93 8.52 19.59 -1.84
CA ARG A 93 8.05 20.91 -2.25
C ARG A 93 8.72 22.03 -1.45
N ASN A 94 8.90 21.85 -0.15
CA ASN A 94 9.57 22.85 0.68
C ASN A 94 11.06 22.98 0.35
N ARG A 95 11.74 21.87 0.02
CA ARG A 95 13.15 21.91 -0.42
C ARG A 95 13.38 22.60 -1.76
N LYS A 96 12.40 22.59 -2.67
CA LYS A 96 12.49 23.33 -3.95
C LYS A 96 12.26 24.84 -3.80
N LEU A 97 11.76 25.28 -2.65
CA LEU A 97 11.50 26.69 -2.33
C LEU A 97 12.60 27.31 -1.45
N THR A 98 13.66 26.56 -1.17
CA THR A 98 14.89 27.02 -0.48
C THR A 98 16.03 27.01 -1.48
#